data_AF-A0A0U1L5Q6-F1
#
_entry.id   AF-A0A0U1L5Q6-F1
#
_cell.length_a   1.000
_cell.length_b   1.000
_cell.length_c   1.000
_cell.angle_alpha   90.00
_cell.angle_beta   90.00
_cell.angle_gamma   90.00
#
_symmetry.space_group_name_H-M   'P 1'
#
loop_
_entity.id
_entity.type
_entity.pdbx_description
1 polymer ?
#
loop_
_entity_poly.entity_id
_entity_poly.type
_entity_poly.pdbx_seq_one_letter_code
_entity_poly.pdbx_strand_id
1 'polypeptide(L)'
;MARHENGGENDENKDIAYWQSNIDWLLERFPEGKYVDVIGLCKAAKIEGEDGIKDQDYSLNPGRYVGVVIEDGGMTEEEFKAEMLLLSDELSILNAEAKKLEEKIADNLRELVKSWGSGK
;
A
#
# COMPACT_ATOMS: atom_id res chain seq x y z
N MET A 1 -1.83 -54.61 18.97
CA MET A 1 -0.91 -53.89 18.06
C MET A 1 -1.68 -53.53 16.80
N ALA A 2 -2.34 -52.37 16.77
CA ALA A 2 -2.88 -51.82 15.53
C ALA A 2 -1.91 -50.70 15.12
N ARG A 3 -1.25 -50.88 13.97
CA ARG A 3 -0.43 -49.83 13.36
C ARG A 3 -1.37 -48.70 12.97
N HIS A 4 -1.16 -47.53 13.54
CA HIS A 4 -1.65 -46.29 12.95
C HIS A 4 -0.83 -46.07 11.67
N GLU A 5 -1.49 -46.15 10.52
CA GLU A 5 -0.92 -45.67 9.27
C GLU A 5 -0.84 -44.16 9.35
N ASN A 6 0.41 -43.66 9.37
CA ASN A 6 0.71 -42.25 9.29
C ASN A 6 0.56 -41.87 7.81
N GLY A 7 -0.65 -41.46 7.42
CA GLY A 7 -0.90 -40.90 6.09
C GLY A 7 -0.18 -39.57 5.99
N GLY A 8 1.05 -39.59 5.46
CA GLY A 8 1.75 -38.38 5.09
C GLY A 8 0.92 -37.65 4.04
N GLU A 9 0.59 -36.38 4.30
CA GLU A 9 0.11 -35.48 3.24
C GLU A 9 1.17 -35.46 2.14
N ASN A 10 0.87 -36.09 0.99
CA ASN A 10 1.76 -36.13 -0.15
C ASN A 10 2.01 -34.72 -0.68
N ASP A 11 3.29 -34.36 -0.78
CA ASP A 11 3.83 -33.10 -1.30
C ASP A 11 3.26 -32.75 -2.69
N GLU A 12 3.02 -33.77 -3.52
CA GLU A 12 2.45 -33.66 -4.88
C GLU A 12 1.06 -33.00 -4.93
N ASN A 13 0.26 -33.10 -3.86
CA ASN A 13 -1.10 -32.55 -3.83
C ASN A 13 -1.10 -31.02 -3.61
N LYS A 14 -0.03 -30.48 -2.98
CA LYS A 14 0.13 -29.03 -2.78
C LYS A 14 0.48 -28.34 -4.09
N ASP A 15 1.29 -28.97 -4.92
CA ASP A 15 1.67 -28.45 -6.23
C ASP A 15 0.45 -28.33 -7.17
N ILE A 16 -0.43 -29.33 -7.20
CA ILE A 16 -1.65 -29.29 -8.05
C ILE A 16 -2.57 -28.13 -7.66
N ALA A 17 -2.84 -27.96 -6.36
CA ALA A 17 -3.72 -26.90 -5.88
C ALA A 17 -3.13 -25.50 -6.15
N TYR A 18 -1.81 -25.35 -6.01
CA TYR A 18 -1.10 -24.11 -6.35
C TYR A 18 -1.28 -23.78 -7.84
N TRP A 19 -0.99 -24.72 -8.74
CA TRP A 19 -1.12 -24.47 -10.18
C TRP A 19 -2.57 -24.20 -10.60
N GLN A 20 -3.54 -24.91 -10.03
CA GLN A 20 -4.95 -24.66 -10.30
C GLN A 20 -5.35 -23.23 -9.89
N SER A 21 -4.92 -22.77 -8.71
CA SER A 21 -5.21 -21.41 -8.23
C SER A 21 -4.60 -20.33 -9.16
N ASN A 22 -3.40 -20.56 -9.69
CA ASN A 22 -2.77 -19.65 -10.64
C ASN A 22 -3.48 -19.65 -12.01
N ILE A 23 -3.96 -20.81 -12.47
CA ILE A 23 -4.77 -20.92 -13.69
C ILE A 23 -6.09 -20.16 -13.52
N ASP A 24 -6.77 -20.36 -12.40
CA ASP A 24 -8.04 -19.70 -12.10
C ASP A 24 -7.85 -18.17 -12.04
N TRP A 25 -6.80 -17.69 -11.36
CA TRP A 25 -6.43 -16.27 -11.31
C TRP A 25 -6.18 -15.67 -12.70
N LEU A 26 -5.50 -16.41 -13.58
CA LEU A 26 -5.24 -15.99 -14.96
C LEU A 26 -6.53 -15.95 -15.79
N LEU A 27 -7.37 -16.99 -15.71
CA LEU A 27 -8.59 -17.09 -16.51
C LEU A 27 -9.68 -16.11 -16.05
N GLU A 28 -9.71 -15.75 -14.77
CA GLU A 28 -10.59 -14.68 -14.25
C GLU A 28 -10.29 -13.34 -14.92
N ARG A 29 -9.00 -13.02 -15.12
CA ARG A 29 -8.53 -11.73 -15.66
C ARG A 29 -8.36 -11.73 -17.19
N PHE A 30 -8.08 -12.90 -17.78
CA PHE A 30 -7.91 -13.09 -19.23
C PHE A 30 -8.78 -14.25 -19.72
N PRO A 31 -10.12 -14.11 -19.80
CA PRO A 31 -11.03 -15.22 -20.09
C PRO A 31 -10.81 -15.90 -21.44
N GLU A 32 -10.30 -15.15 -22.44
CA GLU A 32 -9.96 -15.67 -23.77
C GLU A 32 -8.49 -16.11 -23.91
N GLY A 33 -7.70 -16.02 -22.83
CA GLY A 33 -6.24 -16.24 -22.89
C GLY A 33 -5.52 -15.21 -23.77
N LYS A 34 -6.13 -14.06 -24.01
CA LYS A 34 -5.58 -12.94 -24.80
C LYS A 34 -5.39 -11.73 -23.91
N TYR A 35 -4.45 -10.88 -24.31
CA TYR A 35 -4.24 -9.60 -23.66
C TYR A 35 -5.50 -8.73 -23.73
N VAL A 36 -5.88 -8.18 -22.58
CA VAL A 36 -6.85 -7.11 -22.42
C VAL A 36 -6.32 -6.17 -21.33
N ASP A 37 -6.73 -4.90 -21.38
CA ASP A 37 -6.44 -3.97 -20.28
C ASP A 37 -7.25 -4.42 -19.05
N VAL A 38 -6.56 -4.55 -17.91
CA VAL A 38 -7.14 -4.98 -16.63
C VAL A 38 -6.87 -3.89 -15.59
N ILE A 39 -7.93 -3.30 -15.05
CA ILE A 39 -7.85 -2.25 -14.03
C ILE A 39 -7.04 -2.77 -12.84
N GLY A 40 -6.13 -1.94 -12.32
CA GLY A 40 -5.23 -2.28 -11.22
C GLY A 40 -4.08 -3.22 -11.59
N LEU A 41 -4.03 -3.75 -12.82
CA LEU A 41 -3.03 -4.76 -13.22
C LEU A 41 -2.22 -4.35 -14.45
N CYS A 42 -2.85 -4.07 -15.59
CA CYS A 42 -2.14 -3.76 -16.82
C CYS A 42 -2.95 -2.89 -17.79
N LYS A 43 -2.25 -2.06 -18.59
CA LYS A 43 -2.82 -1.24 -19.66
C LYS A 43 -1.83 -1.05 -20.80
N ALA A 44 -2.30 -1.16 -22.04
CA ALA A 44 -1.52 -0.84 -23.23
C ALA A 44 -1.54 0.67 -23.48
N ALA A 45 -0.67 1.41 -22.78
CA ALA A 45 -0.56 2.86 -22.93
C ALA A 45 -0.03 3.27 -24.31
N LYS A 46 -0.78 4.16 -25.00
CA LYS A 46 -0.33 4.76 -26.27
C LYS A 46 0.74 5.82 -25.99
N ILE A 47 1.61 6.07 -26.97
CA ILE A 47 2.61 7.15 -26.85
C ILE A 47 1.93 8.51 -26.80
N GLU A 48 1.02 8.76 -27.75
CA GLU A 48 0.27 10.01 -27.90
C GLU A 48 -1.18 9.86 -27.40
N GLY A 49 -1.85 10.99 -27.16
CA GLY A 49 -3.26 11.06 -26.77
C GLY A 49 -3.47 11.29 -25.28
N GLU A 50 -4.74 11.45 -24.90
CA GLU A 50 -5.18 11.55 -23.50
C GLU A 50 -4.80 10.27 -22.74
N ASP A 51 -4.24 10.42 -21.55
CA ASP A 51 -3.64 9.34 -20.75
C ASP A 51 -2.49 8.58 -21.44
N GLY A 52 -1.94 9.14 -22.53
CA GLY A 52 -0.78 8.60 -23.22
C GLY A 52 0.52 8.85 -22.44
N ILE A 53 1.58 8.16 -22.84
CA ILE A 53 2.91 8.28 -22.19
C ILE A 53 3.39 9.73 -22.17
N LYS A 54 3.17 10.49 -23.26
CA LYS A 54 3.56 11.91 -23.30
C LYS A 54 2.75 12.80 -22.38
N ASP A 55 1.44 12.55 -22.28
CA ASP A 55 0.52 13.31 -21.42
C ASP A 55 0.81 13.08 -19.93
N GLN A 56 1.35 11.90 -19.60
CA GLN A 56 1.82 11.53 -18.27
C GLN A 56 3.31 11.89 -18.02
N ASP A 57 3.84 12.89 -18.73
CA ASP A 57 5.24 13.35 -18.62
C ASP A 57 6.30 12.23 -18.80
N TYR A 58 6.01 11.27 -19.66
CA TYR A 58 6.81 10.05 -19.88
C TYR A 58 7.04 9.19 -18.64
N SER A 59 6.26 9.40 -17.57
CA SER A 59 6.30 8.57 -16.38
C SER A 59 5.73 7.20 -16.69
N LEU A 60 6.50 6.13 -16.49
CA LEU A 60 6.04 4.74 -16.67
C LEU A 60 5.56 4.10 -15.36
N ASN A 61 5.24 4.91 -14.34
CA ASN A 61 4.67 4.39 -13.10
C ASN A 61 3.29 3.76 -13.42
N PRO A 62 3.09 2.44 -13.23
CA PRO A 62 1.87 1.75 -13.64
C PRO A 62 0.60 2.38 -13.05
N GLY A 63 0.66 2.90 -11.82
CA GLY A 63 -0.47 3.54 -11.15
C GLY A 63 -1.07 4.74 -11.91
N ARG A 64 -0.33 5.35 -12.84
CA ARG A 64 -0.84 6.41 -13.72
C ARG A 64 -1.76 5.90 -14.84
N TYR A 65 -1.69 4.61 -15.14
CA TYR A 65 -2.35 4.01 -16.31
C TYR A 65 -3.40 2.99 -15.92
N VAL A 66 -3.11 2.14 -14.94
CA VAL A 66 -3.95 0.97 -14.64
C VAL A 66 -5.12 1.28 -13.72
N GLY A 67 -5.12 2.43 -13.03
CA GLY A 67 -6.13 2.75 -12.02
C GLY A 67 -6.01 1.85 -10.78
N VAL A 68 -7.05 1.83 -9.95
CA VAL A 68 -7.09 1.04 -8.71
C VAL A 68 -8.42 0.30 -8.64
N VAL A 69 -8.38 -0.99 -8.33
CA VAL A 69 -9.58 -1.75 -7.97
C VAL A 69 -9.81 -1.51 -6.49
N ILE A 70 -10.91 -0.83 -6.14
CA ILE A 70 -11.23 -0.49 -4.74
C ILE A 70 -11.55 -1.76 -3.93
N GLU A 71 -12.08 -2.80 -4.58
CA GLU A 71 -12.47 -4.06 -3.93
C GLU A 71 -11.30 -5.05 -3.69
N ASP A 72 -10.20 -4.96 -4.45
CA ASP A 72 -9.06 -5.89 -4.38
C ASP A 72 -7.91 -5.38 -3.49
N GLY A 73 -8.08 -4.22 -2.83
CA GLY A 73 -7.04 -3.57 -2.01
C GLY A 73 -6.70 -4.28 -0.69
N GLY A 74 -7.26 -5.46 -0.44
CA GLY A 74 -7.07 -6.22 0.80
C GLY A 74 -7.77 -5.62 2.03
N MET A 75 -8.55 -4.55 1.83
CA MET A 75 -9.38 -3.91 2.85
C MET A 75 -10.71 -3.50 2.23
N THR A 76 -11.80 -3.74 2.96
CA THR A 76 -13.13 -3.20 2.68
C THR A 76 -13.17 -1.68 2.88
N GLU A 77 -14.19 -1.01 2.35
CA GLU A 77 -14.38 0.44 2.54
C GLU A 77 -14.51 0.79 4.03
N GLU A 78 -15.18 -0.05 4.80
CA GLU A 78 -15.33 0.08 6.26
C GLU A 78 -13.98 -0.03 6.99
N GLU A 79 -13.16 -1.01 6.62
CA GLU A 79 -11.81 -1.19 7.19
C GLU A 79 -10.91 0.00 6.85
N PHE A 80 -10.95 0.48 5.61
CA PHE A 80 -10.22 1.68 5.20
C PHE A 80 -10.64 2.91 6.02
N LYS A 81 -11.94 3.14 6.20
CA LYS A 81 -12.45 4.25 7.02
C LYS A 81 -12.01 4.13 8.48
N ALA A 82 -12.07 2.93 9.05
CA ALA A 82 -11.63 2.69 10.41
C ALA A 82 -10.14 2.98 10.59
N GLU A 83 -9.30 2.50 9.67
CA GLU A 83 -7.85 2.75 9.67
C GLU A 83 -7.54 4.25 9.54
N MET A 84 -8.21 4.94 8.62
CA MET A 84 -8.04 6.38 8.44
C MET A 84 -8.41 7.20 9.67
N LEU A 85 -9.45 6.81 10.39
CA LEU A 85 -9.83 7.46 11.66
C LEU A 85 -8.77 7.23 12.74
N LEU A 86 -8.29 5.98 12.88
CA LEU A 86 -7.23 5.64 13.82
C LEU A 86 -5.94 6.43 13.56
N LEU A 87 -5.50 6.49 12.30
CA LEU A 87 -4.31 7.24 11.89
C LEU A 87 -4.48 8.76 12.11
N SER A 88 -5.68 9.29 11.91
CA SER A 88 -6.00 10.70 12.18
C SER A 88 -5.90 11.04 13.67
N ASP A 89 -6.37 10.14 14.54
CA ASP A 89 -6.28 10.29 15.99
C ASP A 89 -4.83 10.21 16.46
N GLU A 90 -4.05 9.24 15.95
CA GLU A 90 -2.62 9.11 16.25
C GLU A 90 -1.83 10.36 15.80
N LEU A 91 -2.09 10.85 14.58
CA LEU A 91 -1.48 12.07 14.09
C LEU A 91 -1.81 13.28 14.98
N SER A 92 -3.03 13.36 15.48
CA SER A 92 -3.46 14.44 16.38
C SER A 92 -2.70 14.42 17.71
N ILE A 93 -2.44 13.21 18.25
CA ILE A 93 -1.62 13.02 19.45
C ILE A 93 -0.18 13.45 19.17
N LEU A 94 0.42 12.96 18.09
CA LEU A 94 1.79 13.30 17.70
C LEU A 94 1.98 14.81 17.48
N ASN A 95 0.99 15.49 16.88
CA ASN A 95 1.01 16.94 16.72
C ASN A 95 0.97 17.68 18.06
N ALA A 96 0.17 17.20 19.02
CA ALA A 96 0.13 17.80 20.36
C ALA A 96 1.46 17.60 21.11
N GLU A 97 2.10 16.45 20.95
CA GLU A 97 3.43 16.18 21.52
C GLU A 97 4.52 17.04 20.87
N ALA A 98 4.51 17.14 19.54
CA ALA A 98 5.43 17.99 18.79
C ALA A 98 5.33 19.45 19.24
N LYS A 99 4.12 19.97 19.43
CA LYS A 99 3.89 21.33 19.92
C LYS A 99 4.46 21.55 21.33
N LYS A 100 4.26 20.60 22.25
CA LYS A 100 4.86 20.67 23.60
C LYS A 100 6.39 20.69 23.54
N LEU A 101 6.98 19.94 22.62
CA LEU A 101 8.43 19.92 22.43
C LEU A 101 8.93 21.25 21.84
N GLU A 102 8.22 21.79 20.86
CA GLU A 102 8.49 23.10 20.26
C GLU A 102 8.49 24.21 21.32
N GLU A 103 7.48 24.24 22.19
CA GLU A 103 7.37 25.21 23.29
C GLU A 103 8.56 25.11 24.25
N LYS A 104 8.95 23.88 24.64
CA LYS A 104 10.12 23.65 25.50
C LYS A 104 11.42 24.11 24.85
N ILE A 105 11.61 23.85 23.56
CA ILE A 105 12.79 24.30 22.82
C ILE A 105 12.83 25.82 22.78
N ALA A 106 11.70 26.48 22.49
CA ALA A 106 11.60 27.93 22.45
C ALA A 106 11.91 28.57 23.81
N ASP A 107 11.41 27.99 24.90
CA ASP A 107 11.69 28.45 26.26
C ASP A 107 13.17 28.31 26.62
N ASN A 108 13.78 27.14 26.35
CA ASN A 108 15.20 26.90 26.58
C ASN A 108 16.08 27.88 25.79
N LEU A 109 15.75 28.15 24.52
CA LEU A 109 16.46 29.13 23.69
C LEU A 109 16.34 30.54 24.27
N ARG A 110 15.15 30.93 24.76
CA ARG A 110 14.93 32.24 25.39
C ARG A 110 15.79 32.41 26.65
N GLU A 111 15.92 31.37 27.47
CA GLU A 111 16.80 31.37 28.64
C GLU A 111 18.28 31.48 28.27
N LEU A 112 18.74 30.71 27.29
CA LEU A 112 20.11 30.79 26.79
C LEU A 112 20.45 32.19 26.29
N VAL A 113 19.58 32.79 25.46
CA VAL A 113 19.78 34.16 24.95
C VAL A 113 19.83 35.19 26.08
N LYS A 114 18.97 35.09 27.10
CA LYS A 114 19.05 35.96 28.30
C LYS A 114 20.38 35.82 29.03
N SER A 115 20.88 34.59 29.16
CA SER A 115 22.15 34.32 29.86
C SER A 115 23.35 34.98 29.16
N TRP A 116 23.36 35.05 27.83
CA TRP A 116 24.42 35.71 27.06
C TRP A 116 24.38 37.24 27.17
N GLY A 117 23.20 37.83 27.38
CA GLY A 117 23.05 39.28 27.53
C GLY A 117 23.42 39.83 28.91
N SER A 118 23.55 38.96 29.92
CA SER A 118 23.77 39.37 31.33
C SER A 118 25.26 39.50 31.72
N GLY A 119 26.18 39.31 30.77
CA GLY A 119 27.64 39.33 30.97
C GLY A 119 28.35 40.61 30.49
N LYS A 120 27.63 41.73 30.31
CA LYS A 120 28.21 43.06 30.05
C LYS A 120 27.97 44.00 31.22
#